data_AF-A0A925WLL9-F1
#
_entry.id   AF-A0A925WLL9-F1
#
_cell.length_a   1.000
_cell.length_b   1.000
_cell.length_c   1.000
_cell.angle_alpha   90.00
_cell.angle_beta   90.00
_cell.angle_gamma   90.00
#
_symmetry.space_group_name_H-M   'P 1'
#
loop_
_entity.id
_entity.type
_entity.pdbx_description
1 polymer ?
#
loop_
_entity_poly.entity_id
_entity_poly.type
_entity_poly.pdbx_seq_one_letter_code
_entity_poly.pdbx_strand_id
1 'polypeptide(L)'
;WGAGDPPNIVNAAHWYDALTLFMKTFNPEFTVDFNTQLPIMGADAVAQSTVEQLAKLKHASVEHMGGVPTLIGEFGLPFDLDDKQAYKTGDYTPHIQALSLYYAAMDANLLHCTLWNYTADNTNARGDGWNDEDLSIFSLDQQTDPANIHSGGRALAAVVRPYARATVGEPLRMAFDPATRVFEFEYQPNASINAPTEIFVPDYHYPGGYTVTLAHGTYEQQPGQVLVSTTSQATQTVRITPS
;
A
#
# COMPACT_ATOMS: atom_id res chain seq x y z
N TRP A 1 8.66 1.41 -27.39
CA TRP A 1 7.25 1.61 -27.76
C TRP A 1 7.14 2.15 -29.18
N GLY A 2 6.25 1.63 -30.01
CA GLY A 2 6.09 2.03 -31.41
C GLY A 2 4.68 1.79 -31.97
N ALA A 3 4.48 2.13 -33.25
CA ALA A 3 3.16 2.11 -33.90
C ALA A 3 2.50 0.73 -34.02
N GLY A 4 3.24 -0.35 -33.78
CA GLY A 4 2.73 -1.73 -33.82
C GLY A 4 2.39 -2.30 -32.45
N ASP A 5 2.67 -1.58 -31.35
CA ASP A 5 2.39 -2.07 -30.01
C ASP A 5 0.88 -2.01 -29.70
N PRO A 6 0.34 -2.99 -28.94
CA PRO A 6 -1.09 -3.03 -28.64
C PRO A 6 -1.54 -1.84 -27.77
N PRO A 7 -2.74 -1.28 -28.02
CA PRO A 7 -3.32 -0.28 -27.14
C PRO A 7 -3.80 -0.90 -25.83
N ASN A 8 -4.07 -0.06 -24.82
CA ASN A 8 -4.69 -0.45 -23.55
C ASN A 8 -3.89 -1.50 -22.75
N ILE A 9 -2.57 -1.38 -22.76
CA ILE A 9 -1.70 -2.20 -21.89
C ILE A 9 -1.33 -1.44 -20.61
N VAL A 10 -0.87 -2.21 -19.61
CA VAL A 10 -0.36 -1.72 -18.33
C VAL A 10 0.97 -2.41 -18.08
N ASN A 11 1.95 -1.68 -17.55
CA ASN A 11 3.18 -2.29 -17.03
C ASN A 11 2.88 -2.90 -15.66
N ALA A 12 2.91 -4.22 -15.55
CA ALA A 12 2.66 -4.97 -14.32
C ALA A 12 3.98 -5.46 -13.69
N ALA A 13 4.85 -4.53 -13.29
CA ALA A 13 6.15 -4.85 -12.70
C ALA A 13 6.00 -5.42 -11.28
N HIS A 14 6.95 -6.22 -10.83
CA HIS A 14 6.99 -6.70 -9.43
C HIS A 14 8.07 -5.93 -8.68
N TRP A 15 7.87 -5.74 -7.38
CA TRP A 15 8.88 -5.14 -6.51
C TRP A 15 8.87 -5.84 -5.15
N TYR A 16 10.06 -6.22 -4.67
CA TYR A 16 10.25 -6.74 -3.33
C TYR A 16 11.50 -6.11 -2.73
N ASP A 17 11.49 -5.86 -1.42
CA ASP A 17 12.74 -5.67 -0.68
C ASP A 17 13.50 -7.01 -0.67
N ALA A 18 14.47 -7.11 -1.57
CA ALA A 18 15.20 -8.34 -1.81
C ALA A 18 15.95 -8.81 -0.54
N LEU A 19 16.49 -7.92 0.29
CA LEU A 19 17.17 -8.35 1.51
C LEU A 19 16.18 -9.02 2.46
N THR A 20 15.03 -8.37 2.71
CA THR A 20 13.96 -8.92 3.55
C THR A 20 13.40 -10.22 2.99
N LEU A 21 13.17 -10.29 1.67
CA LEU A 21 12.64 -11.47 1.00
C LEU A 21 13.59 -12.68 1.10
N PHE A 22 14.89 -12.49 0.84
CA PHE A 22 15.86 -13.58 0.83
C PHE A 22 16.32 -13.99 2.23
N MET A 23 16.58 -13.02 3.10
CA MET A 23 17.11 -13.31 4.44
C MET A 23 16.02 -13.62 5.45
N LYS A 24 14.75 -13.33 5.14
CA LYS A 24 13.60 -13.46 6.05
C LYS A 24 13.83 -12.70 7.37
N THR A 25 14.42 -11.51 7.26
CA THR A 25 14.66 -10.59 8.37
C THR A 25 14.42 -9.17 7.88
N PHE A 26 13.72 -8.34 8.65
CA PHE A 26 13.53 -6.94 8.31
C PHE A 26 14.42 -6.04 9.18
N ASN A 27 15.07 -5.05 8.57
CA ASN A 27 15.82 -4.03 9.29
C ASN A 27 15.47 -2.64 8.73
N PRO A 28 14.79 -1.78 9.51
CA PRO A 28 14.42 -0.45 9.03
C PRO A 28 15.64 0.46 8.81
N GLU A 29 16.78 0.18 9.44
CA GLU A 29 17.99 1.01 9.39
C GLU A 29 19.02 0.52 8.37
N PHE A 30 18.79 -0.63 7.72
CA PHE A 30 19.74 -1.20 6.77
C PHE A 30 19.07 -2.01 5.67
N THR A 31 19.45 -1.74 4.43
CA THR A 31 19.16 -2.62 3.29
C THR A 31 20.29 -2.57 2.26
N VAL A 32 20.18 -3.35 1.19
CA VAL A 32 21.05 -3.31 0.02
C VAL A 32 20.17 -3.11 -1.20
N ASP A 33 20.42 -2.06 -2.00
CA ASP A 33 19.76 -1.94 -3.31
C ASP A 33 20.44 -2.92 -4.26
N PHE A 34 19.73 -3.99 -4.64
CA PHE A 34 20.28 -5.06 -5.47
C PHE A 34 20.56 -4.62 -6.91
N ASN A 35 20.01 -3.50 -7.37
CA ASN A 35 20.33 -2.96 -8.69
C ASN A 35 21.69 -2.26 -8.70
N THR A 36 22.01 -1.53 -7.63
CA THR A 36 23.26 -0.77 -7.50
C THR A 36 24.33 -1.52 -6.71
N GLN A 37 23.94 -2.57 -5.99
CA GLN A 37 24.77 -3.34 -5.06
C GLN A 37 25.34 -2.52 -3.90
N LEU A 38 24.73 -1.36 -3.60
CA LEU A 38 25.20 -0.46 -2.56
C LEU A 38 24.44 -0.70 -1.24
N PRO A 39 25.15 -0.75 -0.10
CA PRO A 39 24.52 -0.75 1.21
C PRO A 39 23.90 0.60 1.51
N ILE A 40 22.75 0.58 2.18
CA ILE A 40 21.98 1.76 2.56
C ILE A 40 21.79 1.71 4.06
N MET A 41 22.13 2.80 4.73
CA MET A 41 22.21 2.89 6.18
C MET A 41 21.37 4.07 6.67
N GLY A 42 20.60 3.88 7.74
CA GLY A 42 19.71 4.89 8.32
C GLY A 42 18.29 4.77 7.80
N ALA A 43 17.30 4.82 8.69
CA ALA A 43 15.88 4.65 8.34
C ALA A 43 15.40 5.59 7.24
N ASP A 44 15.78 6.87 7.29
CA ASP A 44 15.40 7.84 6.25
C ASP A 44 15.98 7.47 4.88
N ALA A 45 17.23 6.97 4.85
CA ALA A 45 17.88 6.56 3.60
C ALA A 45 17.27 5.26 3.04
N VAL A 46 16.90 4.32 3.90
CA VAL A 46 16.19 3.09 3.52
C VAL A 46 14.81 3.43 2.92
N ALA A 47 14.06 4.32 3.57
CA ALA A 47 12.77 4.79 3.06
C ALA A 47 12.91 5.51 1.72
N GLN A 48 13.85 6.45 1.61
CA GLN A 48 14.11 7.18 0.38
C GLN A 48 14.52 6.23 -0.76
N SER A 49 15.37 5.23 -0.49
CA SER A 49 15.74 4.24 -1.49
C SER A 49 14.54 3.42 -1.97
N THR A 50 13.64 3.04 -1.06
CA THR A 50 12.42 2.30 -1.40
C THR A 50 11.54 3.12 -2.36
N VAL A 51 11.37 4.41 -2.09
CA VAL A 51 10.66 5.36 -2.96
C VAL A 51 11.33 5.43 -4.34
N GLU A 52 12.66 5.56 -4.39
CA GLU A 52 13.41 5.68 -5.63
C GLU A 52 13.37 4.41 -6.49
N GLN A 53 13.43 3.23 -5.87
CA GLN A 53 13.32 1.96 -6.57
C GLN A 53 11.97 1.81 -7.27
N LEU A 54 10.87 2.17 -6.59
CA LEU A 54 9.53 2.17 -7.17
C LEU A 54 9.35 3.26 -8.23
N ALA A 55 9.94 4.44 -8.01
CA ALA A 55 9.94 5.51 -9.00
C ALA A 55 10.59 5.08 -10.32
N LYS A 56 11.70 4.33 -10.26
CA LYS A 56 12.38 3.77 -11.45
C LYS A 56 11.45 2.86 -12.26
N LEU A 57 10.63 2.02 -11.61
CA LEU A 57 9.66 1.17 -12.29
C LEU A 57 8.58 1.99 -13.00
N LYS A 58 8.07 3.04 -12.36
CA LYS A 58 7.12 3.99 -12.97
C LYS A 58 7.73 4.72 -14.16
N HIS A 59 8.97 5.21 -14.01
CA HIS A 59 9.68 5.94 -15.07
C HIS A 59 9.98 5.06 -16.28
N ALA A 60 10.27 3.77 -16.10
CA ALA A 60 10.45 2.84 -17.22
C ALA A 60 9.21 2.79 -18.13
N SER A 61 8.00 2.90 -17.58
CA SER A 61 6.76 2.97 -18.37
C SER A 61 6.68 4.25 -19.21
N VAL A 62 7.14 5.38 -18.66
CA VAL A 62 7.18 6.66 -19.36
C VAL A 62 8.23 6.65 -20.48
N GLU A 63 9.45 6.23 -20.16
CA GLU A 63 10.61 6.33 -21.06
C GLU A 63 10.61 5.26 -22.16
N HIS A 64 10.08 4.07 -21.89
CA HIS A 64 10.23 2.91 -22.78
C HIS A 64 8.91 2.34 -23.29
N MET A 65 7.79 2.64 -22.61
CA MET A 65 6.47 2.08 -22.88
C MET A 65 5.42 3.13 -23.25
N GLY A 66 5.85 4.32 -23.69
CA GLY A 66 4.94 5.34 -24.21
C GLY A 66 4.02 5.97 -23.17
N GLY A 67 4.38 5.92 -21.88
CA GLY A 67 3.60 6.53 -20.80
C GLY A 67 2.40 5.71 -20.34
N VAL A 68 2.39 4.40 -20.59
CA VAL A 68 1.32 3.53 -20.09
C VAL A 68 1.28 3.50 -18.55
N PRO A 69 0.11 3.24 -17.93
CA PRO A 69 0.01 3.11 -16.49
C PRO A 69 0.94 2.03 -15.93
N THR A 70 1.38 2.22 -14.69
CA THR A 70 2.18 1.23 -13.94
C THR A 70 1.35 0.69 -12.80
N LEU A 71 1.24 -0.63 -12.73
CA LEU A 71 0.72 -1.40 -11.62
C LEU A 71 1.89 -2.19 -11.04
N ILE A 72 2.12 -2.10 -9.73
CA ILE A 72 3.00 -3.05 -9.07
C ILE A 72 2.22 -4.35 -8.87
N GLY A 73 2.40 -5.29 -9.79
CA GLY A 73 1.68 -6.55 -9.88
C GLY A 73 1.92 -7.48 -8.69
N GLU A 74 3.09 -7.38 -8.07
CA GLU A 74 3.40 -8.08 -6.84
C GLU A 74 4.35 -7.28 -5.97
N PHE A 75 4.07 -7.27 -4.67
CA PHE A 75 5.01 -6.90 -3.61
C PHE A 75 4.59 -7.59 -2.33
N GLY A 76 5.46 -7.60 -1.31
CA GLY A 76 5.13 -8.17 -0.02
C GLY A 76 6.38 -8.53 0.78
N LEU A 77 6.19 -9.39 1.77
CA LEU A 77 7.25 -9.97 2.57
C LEU A 77 6.85 -11.35 3.08
N PRO A 78 7.82 -12.23 3.38
CA PRO A 78 7.54 -13.48 4.08
C PRO A 78 7.00 -13.18 5.48
N PHE A 79 5.95 -13.87 5.91
CA PHE A 79 5.42 -13.77 7.27
C PHE A 79 6.18 -14.65 8.28
N ASP A 80 7.11 -15.48 7.81
CA ASP A 80 7.93 -16.36 8.64
C ASP A 80 9.25 -15.70 9.07
N LEU A 81 9.27 -14.36 9.17
CA LEU A 81 10.44 -13.58 9.57
C LEU A 81 11.03 -14.07 10.90
N ASP A 82 12.36 -13.97 10.99
CA ASP A 82 13.14 -14.22 12.21
C ASP A 82 12.88 -15.62 12.81
N ASP A 83 12.83 -16.65 11.96
CA ASP A 83 12.44 -18.02 12.37
C ASP A 83 11.05 -18.04 13.03
N LYS A 84 10.06 -17.48 12.32
CA LYS A 84 8.65 -17.54 12.70
C LYS A 84 8.37 -16.92 14.08
N GLN A 85 9.09 -15.85 14.49
CA GLN A 85 8.90 -15.24 15.81
C GLN A 85 7.45 -14.82 16.04
N ALA A 86 6.85 -14.16 15.05
CA ALA A 86 5.48 -13.65 15.15
C ALA A 86 4.44 -14.75 15.44
N TYR A 87 4.70 -16.00 15.06
CA TYR A 87 3.78 -17.11 15.29
C TYR A 87 3.82 -17.59 16.75
N LYS A 88 4.97 -17.39 17.40
CA LYS A 88 5.20 -17.75 18.80
C LYS A 88 4.68 -16.65 19.72
N THR A 89 4.83 -15.38 19.33
CA THR A 89 4.54 -14.21 20.16
C THR A 89 3.19 -13.56 19.88
N GLY A 90 2.64 -13.74 18.67
CA GLY A 90 1.54 -12.94 18.15
C GLY A 90 1.93 -11.51 17.74
N ASP A 91 3.22 -11.17 17.85
CA ASP A 91 3.73 -9.83 17.55
C ASP A 91 4.17 -9.72 16.10
N TYR A 92 3.36 -9.03 15.30
CA TYR A 92 3.64 -8.74 13.89
C TYR A 92 4.27 -7.36 13.67
N THR A 93 4.78 -6.67 14.70
CA THR A 93 5.36 -5.33 14.56
C THR A 93 6.40 -5.21 13.44
N PRO A 94 7.36 -6.13 13.26
CA PRO A 94 8.31 -6.03 12.14
C PRO A 94 7.64 -6.06 10.76
N HIS A 95 6.61 -6.90 10.61
CA HIS A 95 5.84 -7.03 9.37
C HIS A 95 5.02 -5.77 9.10
N ILE A 96 4.40 -5.22 10.15
CA ILE A 96 3.64 -3.96 10.08
C ILE A 96 4.59 -2.82 9.68
N GLN A 97 5.78 -2.73 10.28
CA GLN A 97 6.76 -1.70 9.94
C GLN A 97 7.23 -1.80 8.49
N ALA A 98 7.61 -3.00 8.05
CA ALA A 98 8.05 -3.25 6.68
C ALA A 98 6.96 -2.94 5.64
N LEU A 99 5.74 -3.48 5.82
CA LEU A 99 4.63 -3.18 4.90
C LEU A 99 4.25 -1.69 4.92
N SER A 100 4.29 -1.04 6.09
CA SER A 100 4.01 0.39 6.18
C SER A 100 5.01 1.22 5.39
N LEU A 101 6.30 0.86 5.46
CA LEU A 101 7.38 1.44 4.65
C LEU A 101 7.10 1.26 3.15
N TYR A 102 6.75 0.04 2.73
CA TYR A 102 6.52 -0.27 1.32
C TYR A 102 5.32 0.49 0.76
N TYR A 103 4.19 0.48 1.48
CA TYR A 103 3.01 1.24 1.08
C TYR A 103 3.25 2.75 1.10
N ALA A 104 4.00 3.29 2.07
CA ALA A 104 4.35 4.71 2.05
C ALA A 104 5.15 5.07 0.79
N ALA A 105 6.03 4.18 0.33
CA ALA A 105 6.77 4.36 -0.91
C ALA A 105 5.88 4.22 -2.18
N MET A 106 4.86 3.37 -2.15
CA MET A 106 3.83 3.31 -3.20
C MET A 106 3.02 4.61 -3.26
N ASP A 107 2.55 5.10 -2.11
CA ASP A 107 1.77 6.32 -1.95
C ASP A 107 2.57 7.54 -2.44
N ALA A 108 3.86 7.63 -2.08
CA ALA A 108 4.78 8.69 -2.53
C ALA A 108 4.94 8.73 -4.06
N ASN A 109 4.77 7.58 -4.73
CA ASN A 109 4.82 7.46 -6.19
C ASN A 109 3.43 7.47 -6.85
N LEU A 110 2.34 7.52 -6.07
CA LEU A 110 0.96 7.35 -6.54
C LEU A 110 0.79 6.08 -7.39
N LEU A 111 1.41 4.97 -6.96
CA LEU A 111 1.36 3.69 -7.65
C LEU A 111 0.18 2.85 -7.19
N HIS A 112 -0.51 2.22 -8.15
CA HIS A 112 -1.38 1.09 -7.85
C HIS A 112 -0.52 -0.14 -7.53
N CYS A 113 -0.97 -0.99 -6.63
CA CYS A 113 -0.23 -2.18 -6.23
C CYS A 113 -1.16 -3.34 -5.85
N THR A 114 -0.65 -4.55 -5.97
CA THR A 114 -1.30 -5.80 -5.53
C THR A 114 -0.33 -6.55 -4.62
N LEU A 115 -0.73 -6.67 -3.35
CA LEU A 115 0.04 -7.37 -2.33
C LEU A 115 -0.03 -8.87 -2.59
N TRP A 116 1.13 -9.53 -2.63
CA TRP A 116 1.25 -10.96 -2.71
C TRP A 116 1.33 -11.51 -1.28
N ASN A 117 0.35 -12.27 -0.79
CA ASN A 117 -0.91 -12.66 -1.45
C ASN A 117 -2.06 -12.87 -0.46
N TYR A 118 -3.19 -13.45 -0.91
CA TYR A 118 -4.23 -14.00 -0.06
C TYR A 118 -4.47 -15.46 -0.45
N THR A 119 -4.27 -16.38 0.51
CA THR A 119 -4.41 -17.82 0.37
C THR A 119 -5.25 -18.31 1.54
N ALA A 120 -6.47 -18.75 1.25
CA ALA A 120 -7.48 -19.07 2.27
C ALA A 120 -7.13 -20.31 3.12
N ASP A 121 -6.24 -21.18 2.62
CA ASP A 121 -5.77 -22.40 3.28
C ASP A 121 -4.31 -22.30 3.77
N ASN A 122 -3.76 -21.08 3.85
CA ASN A 122 -2.42 -20.85 4.39
C ASN A 122 -2.31 -21.34 5.85
N THR A 123 -1.18 -21.95 6.18
CA THR A 123 -0.84 -22.41 7.55
C THR A 123 0.52 -21.89 7.98
N ASN A 124 0.75 -21.73 9.28
CA ASN A 124 2.07 -21.35 9.81
C ASN A 124 3.15 -22.43 9.57
N ALA A 125 2.71 -23.67 9.38
CA ALA A 125 3.60 -24.79 9.17
C ALA A 125 4.24 -24.76 7.77
N ARG A 126 3.43 -24.56 6.73
CA ARG A 126 3.81 -24.76 5.31
C ARG A 126 3.50 -23.56 4.40
N GLY A 127 3.09 -22.42 4.96
CA GLY A 127 2.68 -21.26 4.18
C GLY A 127 1.48 -21.60 3.31
N ASP A 128 1.54 -21.23 2.03
CA ASP A 128 0.49 -21.45 1.03
C ASP A 128 0.46 -22.87 0.44
N GLY A 129 1.36 -23.76 0.90
CA GLY A 129 1.45 -25.14 0.43
C GLY A 129 2.20 -25.30 -0.90
N TRP A 130 2.76 -24.22 -1.46
CA TRP A 130 3.56 -24.21 -2.67
C TRP A 130 4.97 -23.69 -2.39
N ASN A 131 5.98 -24.53 -2.59
CA ASN A 131 7.41 -24.19 -2.36
C ASN A 131 7.75 -23.62 -0.97
N ASP A 132 6.89 -23.86 0.04
CA ASP A 132 7.01 -23.31 1.40
C ASP A 132 7.02 -21.77 1.43
N GLU A 133 6.30 -21.14 0.50
CA GLU A 133 6.10 -19.71 0.46
C GLU A 133 5.08 -19.28 1.52
N ASP A 134 5.44 -18.32 2.37
CA ASP A 134 4.57 -17.85 3.45
C ASP A 134 4.33 -16.33 3.33
N LEU A 135 3.82 -15.87 2.19
CA LEU A 135 3.60 -14.45 1.90
C LEU A 135 2.17 -13.98 2.16
N SER A 136 1.27 -14.90 2.53
CA SER A 136 -0.16 -14.57 2.59
C SER A 136 -0.51 -13.56 3.70
N ILE A 137 -1.45 -12.66 3.48
CA ILE A 137 -1.96 -11.81 4.58
C ILE A 137 -2.89 -12.56 5.53
N PHE A 138 -3.17 -13.84 5.28
CA PHE A 138 -4.07 -14.65 6.07
C PHE A 138 -3.41 -15.96 6.47
N SER A 139 -3.82 -16.52 7.61
CA SER A 139 -3.51 -17.89 8.01
C SER A 139 -4.64 -18.44 8.87
N LEU A 140 -5.05 -19.68 8.61
CA LEU A 140 -6.05 -20.37 9.43
C LEU A 140 -5.60 -20.50 10.88
N ASP A 141 -4.30 -20.65 11.12
CA ASP A 141 -3.72 -20.76 12.47
C ASP A 141 -3.81 -19.44 13.26
N GLN A 142 -4.13 -18.32 12.62
CA GLN A 142 -4.36 -17.03 13.29
C GLN A 142 -5.86 -16.70 13.44
N GLN A 143 -6.74 -17.54 12.88
CA GLN A 143 -8.18 -17.33 12.96
C GLN A 143 -8.73 -17.87 14.27
N THR A 144 -8.98 -16.96 15.20
CA THR A 144 -9.56 -17.27 16.52
C THR A 144 -11.07 -17.10 16.56
N ASP A 145 -11.64 -16.31 15.66
CA ASP A 145 -13.08 -16.05 15.54
C ASP A 145 -13.48 -15.91 14.06
N PRO A 146 -14.04 -16.96 13.44
CA PRO A 146 -14.47 -16.91 12.04
C PRO A 146 -15.57 -15.89 11.73
N ALA A 147 -16.28 -15.37 12.74
CA ALA A 147 -17.29 -14.33 12.53
C ALA A 147 -16.67 -12.92 12.42
N ASN A 148 -15.43 -12.75 12.88
CA ASN A 148 -14.68 -11.51 12.75
C ASN A 148 -13.90 -11.51 11.44
N ILE A 149 -14.22 -10.57 10.54
CA ILE A 149 -13.58 -10.43 9.22
C ILE A 149 -12.07 -10.19 9.27
N HIS A 150 -11.55 -9.74 10.41
CA HIS A 150 -10.12 -9.49 10.63
C HIS A 150 -9.40 -10.67 11.28
N SER A 151 -10.13 -11.69 11.74
CA SER A 151 -9.54 -12.86 12.37
C SER A 151 -8.81 -13.72 11.35
N GLY A 152 -7.59 -14.14 11.66
CA GLY A 152 -6.68 -14.81 10.73
C GLY A 152 -5.83 -13.85 9.90
N GLY A 153 -6.13 -12.55 9.90
CA GLY A 153 -5.34 -11.55 9.21
C GLY A 153 -3.99 -11.30 9.87
N ARG A 154 -2.95 -11.10 9.06
CA ARG A 154 -1.58 -10.84 9.46
C ARG A 154 -1.16 -9.44 9.02
N ALA A 155 -0.55 -8.69 9.94
CA ALA A 155 -0.14 -7.29 9.72
C ALA A 155 -1.23 -6.35 9.16
N LEU A 156 -2.52 -6.59 9.50
CA LEU A 156 -3.64 -5.82 8.96
C LEU A 156 -3.55 -4.30 9.21
N ALA A 157 -2.87 -3.86 10.28
CA ALA A 157 -2.63 -2.45 10.53
C ALA A 157 -1.82 -1.74 9.44
N ALA A 158 -1.04 -2.47 8.65
CA ALA A 158 -0.39 -1.93 7.47
C ALA A 158 -1.19 -2.16 6.19
N VAL A 159 -1.91 -3.29 6.07
CA VAL A 159 -2.63 -3.71 4.85
C VAL A 159 -3.95 -2.98 4.64
N VAL A 160 -4.74 -2.81 5.71
CA VAL A 160 -6.10 -2.27 5.64
C VAL A 160 -6.05 -0.76 5.79
N ARG A 161 -5.87 -0.01 4.70
CA ARG A 161 -5.60 1.43 4.73
C ARG A 161 -6.70 2.24 4.05
N PRO A 162 -6.94 3.51 4.44
CA PRO A 162 -7.66 4.44 3.60
C PRO A 162 -6.88 4.76 2.33
N TYR A 163 -7.58 4.95 1.21
CA TYR A 163 -6.98 5.37 -0.06
C TYR A 163 -8.03 5.96 -1.00
N ALA A 164 -7.58 6.80 -1.95
CA ALA A 164 -8.45 7.32 -3.00
C ALA A 164 -8.73 6.22 -4.04
N ARG A 165 -9.98 5.73 -4.08
CA ARG A 165 -10.43 4.69 -5.02
C ARG A 165 -10.68 5.24 -6.42
N ALA A 166 -11.28 6.43 -6.48
CA ALA A 166 -11.57 7.14 -7.71
C ALA A 166 -11.42 8.64 -7.47
N THR A 167 -10.73 9.35 -8.36
CA THR A 167 -10.43 10.78 -8.19
C THR A 167 -10.98 11.59 -9.37
N VAL A 168 -11.63 12.69 -9.05
CA VAL A 168 -12.19 13.64 -10.02
C VAL A 168 -11.10 14.62 -10.43
N GLY A 169 -10.13 14.13 -11.18
CA GLY A 169 -8.95 14.90 -11.59
C GLY A 169 -7.66 14.12 -11.37
N GLU A 170 -6.56 14.85 -11.20
CA GLU A 170 -5.22 14.29 -11.12
C GLU A 170 -4.75 14.19 -9.66
N PRO A 171 -4.49 12.98 -9.13
CA PRO A 171 -3.83 12.81 -7.84
C PRO A 171 -2.45 13.49 -7.82
N LEU A 172 -2.17 14.27 -6.78
CA LEU A 172 -0.90 14.98 -6.62
C LEU A 172 -0.07 14.43 -5.46
N ARG A 173 -0.73 14.02 -4.38
CA ARG A 173 -0.09 13.44 -3.18
C ARG A 173 -1.08 12.54 -2.46
N MET A 174 -0.59 11.43 -1.93
CA MET A 174 -1.32 10.56 -1.01
C MET A 174 -0.37 10.13 0.11
N ALA A 175 -0.88 10.00 1.32
CA ALA A 175 -0.14 9.46 2.45
C ALA A 175 -1.09 8.91 3.50
N PHE A 176 -0.71 7.80 4.12
CA PHE A 176 -1.34 7.27 5.32
C PHE A 176 -0.28 6.86 6.33
N ASP A 177 -0.43 7.32 7.57
CA ASP A 177 0.37 6.89 8.71
C ASP A 177 -0.48 5.99 9.62
N PRO A 178 -0.17 4.68 9.73
CA PRO A 178 -0.93 3.76 10.57
C PRO A 178 -0.75 4.00 12.07
N ALA A 179 0.32 4.68 12.51
CA ALA A 179 0.55 4.98 13.93
C ALA A 179 -0.36 6.13 14.39
N THR A 180 -0.41 7.24 13.63
CA THR A 180 -1.29 8.36 13.94
C THR A 180 -2.72 8.19 13.38
N ARG A 181 -2.89 7.24 12.44
CA ARG A 181 -4.12 6.97 11.68
C ARG A 181 -4.58 8.18 10.87
N VAL A 182 -3.64 9.03 10.47
CA VAL A 182 -3.91 10.21 9.64
C VAL A 182 -3.74 9.84 8.18
N PHE A 183 -4.78 10.13 7.39
CA PHE A 183 -4.75 10.05 5.93
C PHE A 183 -4.79 11.45 5.34
N GLU A 184 -3.92 11.70 4.36
CA GLU A 184 -3.85 12.95 3.61
C GLU A 184 -3.86 12.65 2.11
N PHE A 185 -4.67 13.41 1.38
CA PHE A 185 -4.80 13.29 -0.06
C PHE A 185 -4.93 14.67 -0.70
N GLU A 186 -4.18 14.89 -1.78
CA GLU A 186 -4.25 16.09 -2.60
C GLU A 186 -4.45 15.72 -4.06
N TYR A 187 -5.33 16.44 -4.73
CA TYR A 187 -5.56 16.27 -6.16
C TYR A 187 -5.93 17.60 -6.82
N GLN A 188 -5.61 17.71 -8.11
CA GLN A 188 -6.05 18.82 -8.96
C GLN A 188 -7.43 18.48 -9.53
N PRO A 189 -8.52 19.18 -9.14
CA PRO A 189 -9.86 18.85 -9.62
C PRO A 189 -10.01 19.07 -11.12
N ASN A 190 -10.83 18.23 -11.76
CA ASN A 190 -11.26 18.40 -13.14
C ASN A 190 -12.78 18.66 -13.22
N ALA A 191 -13.17 19.92 -13.47
CA ALA A 191 -14.59 20.33 -13.51
C ALA A 191 -15.42 19.67 -14.62
N SER A 192 -14.79 19.06 -15.63
CA SER A 192 -15.53 18.37 -16.69
C SER A 192 -16.13 17.03 -16.24
N ILE A 193 -15.68 16.49 -15.10
CA ILE A 193 -16.15 15.23 -14.54
C ILE A 193 -17.21 15.52 -13.48
N ASN A 194 -18.45 15.11 -13.73
CA ASN A 194 -19.57 15.27 -12.80
C ASN A 194 -19.78 14.01 -11.95
N ALA A 195 -18.87 13.79 -11.00
CA ALA A 195 -18.89 12.71 -10.02
C ALA A 195 -18.18 13.18 -8.74
N PRO A 196 -18.35 12.50 -7.59
CA PRO A 196 -17.52 12.74 -6.42
C PRO A 196 -16.17 11.99 -6.51
N THR A 197 -15.17 12.49 -5.80
CA THR A 197 -13.97 11.70 -5.48
C THR A 197 -14.35 10.70 -4.39
N GLU A 198 -14.01 9.42 -4.60
CA GLU A 198 -14.31 8.33 -3.67
C GLU A 198 -13.07 7.94 -2.88
N ILE A 199 -13.14 8.01 -1.55
CA ILE A 199 -12.06 7.64 -0.65
C ILE A 199 -12.55 6.48 0.21
N PHE A 200 -11.89 5.34 0.14
CA PHE A 200 -12.13 4.24 1.08
C PHE A 200 -11.63 4.64 2.47
N VAL A 201 -12.42 4.35 3.49
CA VAL A 201 -12.08 4.61 4.90
C VAL A 201 -12.42 3.37 5.72
N PRO A 202 -11.44 2.53 6.10
CA PRO A 202 -11.70 1.29 6.80
C PRO A 202 -12.12 1.53 8.26
N ASP A 203 -13.15 0.82 8.72
CA ASP A 203 -13.52 0.79 10.14
C ASP A 203 -12.38 0.30 11.05
N TYR A 204 -11.49 -0.55 10.53
CA TYR A 204 -10.32 -1.10 11.20
C TYR A 204 -9.48 -0.03 11.93
N HIS A 205 -9.23 1.11 11.29
CA HIS A 205 -8.48 2.21 11.90
C HIS A 205 -9.37 3.21 12.65
N TYR A 206 -10.66 3.27 12.32
CA TYR A 206 -11.59 4.28 12.78
C TYR A 206 -12.83 3.68 13.47
N PRO A 207 -12.70 2.76 14.45
CA PRO A 207 -13.85 2.12 15.09
C PRO A 207 -14.69 3.09 15.92
N GLY A 208 -14.09 4.19 16.39
CA GLY A 208 -14.76 5.29 17.09
C GLY A 208 -15.24 6.41 16.15
N GLY A 209 -15.17 6.23 14.84
CA GLY A 209 -15.41 7.27 13.85
C GLY A 209 -14.15 8.08 13.50
N TYR A 210 -14.34 9.04 12.60
CA TYR A 210 -13.29 9.89 12.06
C TYR A 210 -13.83 11.28 11.70
N THR A 211 -12.92 12.24 11.61
CA THR A 211 -13.19 13.61 11.17
C THR A 211 -12.57 13.84 9.79
N VAL A 212 -13.34 14.45 8.88
CA VAL A 212 -12.88 14.83 7.55
C VAL A 212 -12.73 16.35 7.48
N THR A 213 -11.55 16.82 7.08
CA THR A 213 -11.26 18.23 6.80
C THR A 213 -10.98 18.40 5.30
N LEU A 214 -11.61 19.39 4.69
CA LEU A 214 -11.45 19.72 3.27
C LEU A 214 -10.93 21.14 3.10
N ALA A 215 -10.12 21.38 2.06
CA ALA A 215 -9.79 22.74 1.63
C ALA A 215 -11.00 23.45 1.02
N HIS A 216 -11.73 22.76 0.15
CA HIS A 216 -12.92 23.27 -0.54
C HIS A 216 -14.03 22.21 -0.63
N GLY A 217 -15.26 22.66 -0.92
CA GLY A 217 -16.38 21.78 -1.21
C GLY A 217 -17.04 21.17 0.02
N THR A 218 -17.68 20.03 -0.18
CA THR A 218 -18.40 19.27 0.84
C THR A 218 -18.02 17.79 0.75
N TYR A 219 -18.35 17.04 1.80
CA TYR A 219 -18.26 15.59 1.78
C TYR A 219 -19.53 14.94 2.32
N GLU A 220 -19.72 13.68 1.94
CA GLU A 220 -20.70 12.76 2.52
C GLU A 220 -19.95 11.55 3.08
N GLN A 221 -20.23 11.18 4.33
CA GLN A 221 -19.72 9.94 4.93
C GLN A 221 -20.72 8.82 4.67
N GLN A 222 -20.20 7.68 4.20
CA GLN A 222 -20.95 6.45 4.00
C GLN A 222 -20.21 5.29 4.69
N PRO A 223 -20.88 4.16 4.96
CA PRO A 223 -20.20 2.98 5.50
C PRO A 223 -18.98 2.61 4.64
N GLY A 224 -17.79 2.66 5.24
CA GLY A 224 -16.53 2.31 4.58
C GLY A 224 -15.96 3.34 3.59
N GLN A 225 -16.58 4.51 3.40
CA GLN A 225 -16.07 5.49 2.44
C GLN A 225 -16.50 6.95 2.70
N VAL A 226 -15.78 7.88 2.09
CA VAL A 226 -16.09 9.31 2.02
C VAL A 226 -16.21 9.72 0.56
N LEU A 227 -17.30 10.42 0.23
CA LEU A 227 -17.51 11.03 -1.08
C LEU A 227 -17.21 12.53 -0.99
N VAL A 228 -16.25 13.02 -1.76
CA VAL A 228 -15.84 14.44 -1.76
C VAL A 228 -16.30 15.11 -3.04
N SER A 229 -17.03 16.22 -2.90
CA SER A 229 -17.57 17.02 -4.00
C SER A 229 -17.06 18.46 -3.90
N THR A 230 -16.51 18.99 -4.99
CA THR A 230 -16.02 20.38 -5.04
C THR A 230 -16.31 20.99 -6.41
N THR A 231 -16.70 22.27 -6.42
CA THR A 231 -16.80 23.09 -7.65
C THR A 231 -15.56 23.96 -7.85
N SER A 232 -14.64 23.97 -6.88
CA SER A 232 -13.37 24.69 -6.98
C SER A 232 -12.47 24.04 -8.03
N GLN A 233 -11.65 24.85 -8.70
CA GLN A 233 -10.55 24.39 -9.55
C GLN A 233 -9.20 24.52 -8.85
N ALA A 234 -9.15 25.04 -7.62
CA ALA A 234 -7.93 25.02 -6.83
C ALA A 234 -7.62 23.58 -6.36
N THR A 235 -6.35 23.31 -6.06
CA THR A 235 -5.92 22.04 -5.46
C THR A 235 -6.80 21.68 -4.26
N GLN A 236 -7.39 20.49 -4.31
CA GLN A 236 -8.23 19.99 -3.23
C GLN A 236 -7.37 19.18 -2.28
N THR A 237 -7.40 19.54 -1.01
CA THR A 237 -6.84 18.73 0.08
C THR A 237 -7.97 18.04 0.84
N VAL A 238 -7.75 16.78 1.18
CA VAL A 238 -8.59 15.97 2.07
C VAL A 238 -7.71 15.43 3.18
N ARG A 239 -8.14 15.62 4.42
CA ARG A 239 -7.48 15.06 5.60
C ARG A 239 -8.49 14.30 6.45
N ILE A 240 -8.16 13.06 6.79
CA ILE A 240 -8.98 12.20 7.64
C ILE A 240 -8.18 11.86 8.90
N THR A 241 -8.77 12.10 10.06
CA THR A 241 -8.18 11.81 11.37
C THR A 241 -9.15 11.03 12.25
N PRO A 242 -8.68 10.23 13.23
CA PRO A 242 -9.57 9.69 14.25
C PRO A 242 -10.34 10.80 14.98
N SER A 243 -11.56 10.48 15.43
CA SER A 243 -12.36 11.37 16.29
C SER A 243 -11.81 11.50 17.71
#